data_AF-A0A6B3HST0-F1
#
_entry.id   AF-A0A6B3HST0-F1
#
_cell.length_a   1.000
_cell.length_b   1.000
_cell.length_c   1.000
_cell.angle_alpha   90.00
_cell.angle_beta   90.00
_cell.angle_gamma   90.00
#
_symmetry.space_group_name_H-M   'P 1'
#
loop_
_entity.id
_entity.type
_entity.pdbx_description
1 polymer ?
#
loop_
_entity_poly.entity_id
_entity_poly.type
_entity_poly.pdbx_seq_one_letter_code
_entity_poly.pdbx_strand_id
1 'polypeptide(L)'
;LLEAVRLLEGDARVQVFFTQAPDVFSHGVDFFLERLGGLVLPWHQAVHMPFDLALAAAHGGLQELHVPVIVLPHGAGHNKLIPAGRRGRLVVGRGIYGLDRQWLI
;
A
#
# COMPACT_ATOMS: atom_id res chain seq x y z
N LEU A 1 3.01 3.68 9.21
CA LEU A 1 2.93 4.68 8.12
C LEU A 1 2.68 6.07 8.67
N LEU A 2 1.55 6.33 9.35
CA LEU A 2 1.29 7.67 9.90
C LEU A 2 2.40 8.17 10.83
N GLU A 3 2.97 7.32 11.68
CA GLU A 3 4.11 7.70 12.52
C GLU A 3 5.31 8.21 11.72
N ALA A 4 5.60 7.64 10.54
CA ALA A 4 6.66 8.11 9.66
C ALA A 4 6.29 9.44 8.97
N VAL A 5 5.01 9.60 8.60
CA VAL A 5 4.49 10.86 8.03
C VAL A 5 4.53 12.00 9.07
N ARG A 6 4.24 11.70 10.34
CA ARG A 6 4.31 12.69 11.44
C ARG A 6 5.69 13.31 11.61
N LEU A 7 6.75 12.57 11.31
CA LEU A 7 8.13 13.11 11.33
C LEU A 7 8.38 14.16 10.25
N LEU A 8 7.51 14.23 9.24
CA LEU A 8 7.58 15.17 8.12
C LEU A 8 6.54 16.30 8.26
N GLU A 9 5.68 16.27 9.29
CA GLU A 9 4.69 17.31 9.52
C GLU A 9 5.37 18.67 9.75
N GLY A 10 4.93 19.67 9.00
CA GLY A 10 5.44 21.04 9.11
C GLY A 10 6.69 21.34 8.26
N ASP A 11 7.28 20.36 7.58
CA ASP A 11 8.35 20.62 6.62
C ASP A 11 7.75 21.07 5.28
N ALA A 12 7.85 22.37 4.98
CA ALA A 12 7.30 22.96 3.76
C ALA A 12 7.92 22.45 2.46
N ARG A 13 9.04 21.71 2.54
CA ARG A 13 9.69 21.09 1.37
C ARG A 13 9.04 19.77 0.98
N VAL A 14 8.19 19.20 1.85
CA VAL A 14 7.57 17.89 1.67
C VAL A 14 6.06 18.03 1.62
N GLN A 15 5.47 17.69 0.47
CA GLN A 15 4.02 17.58 0.32
C GLN A 15 3.60 16.12 0.47
N VAL A 16 2.63 15.84 1.35
CA VAL A 16 2.13 14.48 1.58
C VAL A 16 0.74 14.32 0.98
N PHE A 17 0.56 13.23 0.24
CA PHE A 17 -0.73 12.72 -0.21
C PHE A 17 -0.92 11.30 0.29
N PHE A 18 -2.16 10.94 0.58
CA PHE A 18 -2.56 9.58 0.93
C PHE A 18 -3.35 8.96 -0.21
N THR A 19 -3.26 7.64 -0.34
CA THR A 19 -4.06 6.89 -1.30
C THR A 19 -4.23 5.46 -0.81
N GLN A 20 -5.19 4.74 -1.40
CA GLN A 20 -5.44 3.34 -1.12
C GLN A 20 -5.31 2.54 -2.41
N ALA A 21 -4.28 1.70 -2.50
CA ALA A 21 -4.17 0.71 -3.57
C ALA A 21 -5.20 -0.42 -3.41
N PRO A 22 -5.58 -1.11 -4.49
CA PRO A 22 -6.40 -2.32 -4.41
C PRO A 22 -5.72 -3.38 -3.54
N ASP A 23 -6.37 -3.78 -2.45
CA ASP A 23 -5.88 -4.81 -1.54
C ASP A 23 -7.01 -5.65 -0.96
N VAL A 24 -6.75 -6.91 -0.63
CA VAL A 24 -7.74 -7.81 0.02
C VAL A 24 -8.06 -7.41 1.46
N PHE A 25 -7.22 -6.59 2.10
CA PHE A 25 -7.39 -6.05 3.44
C PHE A 25 -7.79 -4.56 3.42
N SER A 26 -8.73 -4.19 2.54
CA SER A 26 -9.14 -2.80 2.29
C SER A 26 -10.27 -2.27 3.16
N HIS A 27 -10.98 -3.12 3.90
CA HIS A 27 -12.18 -2.73 4.64
C HIS A 27 -11.88 -1.62 5.67
N GLY A 28 -12.59 -0.50 5.54
CA GLY A 28 -12.52 0.64 6.47
C GLY A 28 -11.34 1.58 6.26
N VAL A 29 -10.47 1.33 5.27
CA VAL A 29 -9.36 2.23 4.93
C VAL A 29 -9.88 3.52 4.31
N ASP A 30 -10.93 3.45 3.50
CA ASP A 30 -11.65 4.59 2.93
C ASP A 30 -12.15 5.54 4.02
N PHE A 31 -12.92 5.02 4.98
CA PHE A 31 -13.43 5.80 6.11
C PHE A 31 -12.32 6.37 7.00
N PHE A 32 -11.22 5.62 7.15
CA PHE A 32 -10.05 6.10 7.87
C PHE A 32 -9.38 7.29 7.16
N LEU A 33 -9.20 7.21 5.84
CA LEU A 33 -8.61 8.28 5.04
C LEU A 33 -9.48 9.54 5.03
N GLU A 34 -10.80 9.40 4.95
CA GLU A 34 -11.74 10.52 5.05
C GLU A 34 -11.59 11.30 6.36
N ARG A 35 -11.33 10.59 7.47
CA ARG A 35 -11.18 11.19 8.81
C ARG A 35 -9.77 11.71 9.11
N LEU A 36 -8.78 11.35 8.29
CA LEU A 36 -7.38 11.70 8.49
C LEU A 36 -7.13 13.21 8.33
N GLY A 37 -7.98 13.90 7.54
CA GLY A 37 -7.84 15.33 7.28
C GLY A 37 -6.66 15.71 6.38
N GLY A 38 -6.05 14.72 5.70
CA GLY A 38 -4.98 14.92 4.73
C GLY A 38 -5.47 15.03 3.29
N LEU A 39 -4.56 15.29 2.35
CA LEU A 39 -4.85 15.22 0.92
C LEU A 39 -4.96 13.75 0.49
N VAL A 40 -6.13 13.33 0.03
CA VAL A 40 -6.38 11.95 -0.41
C VAL A 40 -6.61 11.92 -1.92
N LEU A 41 -5.87 11.07 -2.63
CA LEU A 41 -6.01 10.86 -4.06
C LEU A 41 -6.61 9.48 -4.35
N PRO A 42 -7.54 9.37 -5.31
CA PRO A 42 -7.89 8.09 -5.92
C PRO A 42 -6.64 7.37 -6.45
N TRP A 43 -6.57 6.05 -6.28
CA TRP A 43 -5.41 5.25 -6.70
C TRP A 43 -5.01 5.47 -8.16
N HIS A 44 -5.99 5.47 -9.05
CA HIS A 44 -5.76 5.67 -10.49
C HIS A 44 -5.11 7.02 -10.82
N GLN A 45 -5.26 8.04 -9.96
CA GLN A 45 -4.55 9.32 -10.13
C GLN A 45 -3.14 9.23 -9.55
N ALA A 46 -2.99 8.61 -8.37
CA ALA A 46 -1.71 8.48 -7.69
C ALA A 46 -0.65 7.76 -8.55
N VAL A 47 -1.03 6.73 -9.30
CA VAL A 47 -0.10 5.99 -10.20
C VAL A 47 0.38 6.80 -11.41
N HIS A 48 -0.26 7.93 -11.72
CA HIS A 48 0.07 8.81 -12.84
C HIS A 48 0.69 10.15 -12.42
N MET A 49 0.79 10.42 -11.12
CA MET A 49 1.36 11.66 -10.62
C MET A 49 2.87 11.52 -10.37
N PRO A 50 3.65 12.60 -10.59
CA PRO A 50 5.07 12.61 -10.26
C PRO A 50 5.24 12.76 -8.74
N PHE A 51 5.69 11.69 -8.09
CA PHE A 51 6.14 11.71 -6.69
C PHE A 51 7.63 11.38 -6.61
N ASP A 52 8.31 11.88 -5.59
CA ASP A 52 9.73 11.57 -5.36
C ASP A 52 9.93 10.30 -4.51
N LEU A 53 8.90 9.89 -3.76
CA LEU A 53 8.93 8.74 -2.86
C LEU A 53 7.52 8.25 -2.55
N ALA A 54 7.34 6.93 -2.45
CA ALA A 54 6.14 6.30 -1.91
C ALA A 54 6.45 5.53 -0.61
N LEU A 55 5.61 5.75 0.41
CA LEU A 55 5.59 4.95 1.64
C LEU A 55 4.39 4.01 1.60
N ALA A 56 4.65 2.71 1.73
CA ALA A 56 3.62 1.68 1.68
C ALA A 56 3.49 0.93 3.00
N ALA A 57 2.26 0.58 3.38
CA ALA A 57 1.97 -0.35 4.49
C ALA A 57 1.30 -1.65 4.01
N ALA A 58 1.28 -1.82 2.69
CA ALA A 58 0.62 -2.88 1.95
C ALA A 58 1.42 -3.16 0.66
N HIS A 59 1.27 -4.36 0.10
CA HIS A 59 1.95 -4.78 -1.12
C HIS A 59 1.08 -4.65 -2.37
N GLY A 60 -0.26 -4.55 -2.22
CA GLY A 60 -1.17 -4.38 -3.36
C GLY A 60 -0.82 -3.16 -4.21
N GLY A 61 -0.81 -3.31 -5.53
CA GLY A 61 -0.64 -2.21 -6.48
C GLY A 61 0.78 -1.64 -6.62
N LEU A 62 1.76 -2.05 -5.81
CA LEU A 62 3.09 -1.42 -5.80
C LEU A 62 3.79 -1.45 -7.17
N GLN A 63 3.54 -2.46 -7.98
CA GLN A 63 4.07 -2.58 -9.35
C GLN A 63 3.56 -1.50 -10.32
N GLU A 64 2.49 -0.77 -9.98
CA GLU A 64 1.94 0.32 -10.78
C GLU A 64 2.62 1.67 -10.48
N LEU A 65 3.42 1.74 -9.40
CA LEU A 65 4.13 2.95 -9.00
C LEU A 65 5.46 3.06 -9.73
N HIS A 66 5.75 4.25 -10.25
CA HIS A 66 6.98 4.55 -10.99
C HIS A 66 7.95 5.41 -10.17
N VAL A 67 8.05 5.14 -8.87
CA VAL A 67 8.82 5.92 -7.90
C VAL A 67 9.52 4.99 -6.91
N PRO A 68 10.58 5.43 -6.20
CA PRO A 68 11.14 4.66 -5.10
C PRO A 68 10.04 4.32 -4.06
N VAL A 69 9.93 3.04 -3.69
CA VAL A 69 8.95 2.57 -2.71
C VAL A 69 9.67 2.05 -1.47
N ILE A 70 9.27 2.56 -0.30
CA ILE A 70 9.63 1.98 1.00
C ILE A 70 8.40 1.30 1.59
N VAL A 71 8.49 -0.02 1.77
CA VAL A 71 7.45 -0.78 2.48
C VAL A 71 7.78 -0.80 3.97
N LEU A 72 6.91 -0.20 4.78
CA LEU A 72 7.05 -0.16 6.23
C LEU A 72 6.35 -1.37 6.85
N PRO A 73 6.97 -2.01 7.86
CA PRO A 73 6.32 -3.08 8.61
C PRO A 73 5.06 -2.53 9.32
N HIS A 74 3.93 -3.22 9.14
CA HIS A 74 2.66 -2.84 9.73
C HIS A 74 1.87 -4.08 10.19
N GLY A 75 1.22 -3.99 11.35
CA GLY A 75 0.15 -4.90 11.78
C GLY A 75 0.65 -6.34 11.88
N ALA A 76 -0.09 -7.29 11.31
CA ALA A 76 0.30 -8.69 11.34
C ALA A 76 1.50 -9.06 10.44
N GLY A 77 2.00 -8.12 9.61
CA GLY A 77 3.12 -8.37 8.70
C GLY A 77 2.91 -9.61 7.82
N HIS A 78 3.91 -10.50 7.81
CA HIS A 78 3.91 -11.76 7.09
C HIS A 78 2.98 -12.85 7.69
N ASN A 79 2.28 -12.57 8.78
CA ASN A 79 1.28 -13.51 9.32
C ASN A 79 -0.09 -13.37 8.61
N LYS A 80 -0.23 -12.41 7.68
CA LYS A 80 -1.42 -12.29 6.84
C LYS A 80 -1.43 -13.40 5.79
N LEU A 81 -2.41 -14.29 5.89
CA LEU A 81 -2.63 -15.36 4.93
C LEU A 81 -3.59 -14.88 3.85
N ILE A 82 -3.19 -15.03 2.59
CA ILE A 82 -4.00 -14.69 1.42
C ILE A 82 -4.33 -15.96 0.63
N PRO A 83 -5.52 -16.05 0.00
CA PRO A 83 -5.81 -17.16 -0.90
C PRO A 83 -4.78 -17.18 -2.04
N ALA A 84 -4.02 -18.27 -2.19
CA ALA A 84 -3.16 -18.43 -3.36
C ALA A 84 -4.03 -18.91 -4.53
N GLY A 85 -4.30 -18.03 -5.49
CA GLY A 85 -5.08 -18.41 -6.67
C GLY A 85 -4.66 -17.62 -7.90
N ARG A 86 -4.02 -18.28 -8.87
CA ARG A 86 -4.09 -17.86 -10.28
C ARG A 86 -5.34 -18.48 -10.90
N ARG A 87 -6.02 -17.73 -11.79
CA ARG A 87 -7.06 -18.28 -12.67
C ARG A 87 -6.56 -19.57 -13.32
N GLY A 88 -7.25 -20.68 -13.08
CA GLY A 88 -7.09 -21.93 -13.84
C GLY A 88 -6.44 -23.13 -13.14
N ARG A 89 -5.99 -23.05 -11.88
CA ARG A 89 -5.52 -24.25 -11.16
C ARG A 89 -5.90 -24.20 -9.69
N LEU A 90 -6.77 -25.12 -9.28
CA LEU A 90 -7.17 -25.38 -7.89
C LEU A 90 -5.95 -25.94 -7.12
N VAL A 91 -5.02 -25.07 -6.74
CA VAL A 91 -4.11 -25.36 -5.64
C VAL A 91 -4.63 -24.54 -4.47
N VAL A 92 -5.17 -25.21 -3.45
CA VAL A 92 -5.56 -24.60 -2.18
C VAL A 92 -4.27 -24.28 -1.40
N GLY A 93 -3.46 -23.37 -1.93
CA GLY A 93 -2.32 -22.83 -1.23
C GLY A 93 -2.77 -21.59 -0.44
N ARG A 94 -2.28 -21.41 0.78
CA ARG A 94 -2.30 -20.08 1.40
C ARG A 94 -0.97 -19.43 1.06
N GLY A 95 -1.03 -18.25 0.45
CA GLY A 95 0.13 -17.38 0.25
C GLY A 95 0.41 -16.56 1.51
N ILE A 96 1.66 -16.19 1.71
CA ILE A 96 2.05 -15.22 2.73
C ILE A 96 2.08 -13.85 2.07
N TYR A 97 1.32 -12.90 2.63
CA TYR A 97 1.27 -11.53 2.15
C TYR A 97 2.66 -10.91 2.06
N GLY A 98 3.06 -10.43 0.88
CA GLY A 98 4.36 -9.82 0.62
C GLY A 98 5.54 -10.79 0.44
N LEU A 99 5.35 -12.11 0.62
CA LEU A 99 6.40 -13.13 0.43
C LEU A 99 6.02 -14.25 -0.54
N ASP A 100 4.85 -14.17 -1.18
CA ASP A 100 4.49 -15.12 -2.22
C ASP A 100 5.17 -14.78 -3.57
N ARG A 101 5.17 -15.74 -4.50
CA ARG A 101 5.84 -15.65 -5.80
C ARG A 101 5.45 -14.44 -6.66
N GLN A 102 4.30 -13.81 -6.44
CA GLN A 102 3.90 -12.62 -7.20
C GLN A 102 4.61 -11.35 -6.70
N TRP A 103 5.27 -11.43 -5.54
CA TRP A 103 5.99 -10.32 -4.88
C TRP A 103 7.51 -10.55 -4.74
N LEU A 104 7.99 -11.74 -5.10
CA LEU A 104 9.42 -12.07 -5.16
C LEU A 104 9.93 -11.75 -6.57
N ILE A 105 10.82 -10.77 -6.66
CA ILE A 105 11.50 -10.33 -7.89
C ILE A 105 12.55 -11.37 -8.30
#